data_AF-A0A4Q7P3G3-F1
#
_entry.id   AF-A0A4Q7P3G3-F1
#
_cell.length_a   1.000
_cell.length_b   1.000
_cell.length_c   1.000
_cell.angle_alpha   90.00
_cell.angle_beta   90.00
_cell.angle_gamma   90.00
#
_symmetry.space_group_name_H-M   'P 1'
#
loop_
_entity.id
_entity.type
_entity.pdbx_description
1 polymer ?
#
loop_
_entity_poly.entity_id
_entity_poly.type
_entity_poly.pdbx_seq_one_letter_code
_entity_poly.pdbx_strand_id
1 'polypeptide(L)' 'MWKRELIKNKLYSAALISLGALSIPIEYDATAFIFTLIMGLPLFFAKENWIM' A
#
# COMPACT_ATOMS: atom_id res chain seq x y z
N MET A 1 6.71 -16.27 1.46
CA MET A 1 6.69 -14.79 1.44
C MET A 1 6.06 -14.16 2.68
N TRP A 2 5.52 -14.93 3.65
CA TRP A 2 5.14 -14.43 4.98
C TRP A 2 6.24 -14.73 5.99
N LYS A 3 7.26 -13.86 6.02
CA LYS A 3 8.10 -13.75 7.22
C LYS A 3 7.34 -12.88 8.22
N ARG A 4 7.34 -13.27 9.50
CA ARG A 4 6.70 -12.48 10.58
C ARG A 4 7.22 -11.05 10.62
N GLU A 5 8.49 -10.87 10.27
CA GLU A 5 9.19 -9.59 10.18
C GLU A 5 8.60 -8.65 9.12
N LEU A 6 7.96 -9.18 8.07
CA LEU A 6 7.41 -8.40 6.94
C LEU A 6 5.91 -8.09 7.08
N ILE A 7 5.29 -8.47 8.21
CA ILE A 7 3.85 -8.26 8.42
C ILE A 7 3.51 -6.76 8.45
N LYS A 8 4.36 -5.93 9.07
CA LYS A 8 4.15 -4.48 9.12
C LYS A 8 4.09 -3.89 7.70
N ASN A 9 5.08 -4.16 6.86
CA ASN A 9 5.06 -3.74 5.45
C ASN A 9 3.77 -4.14 4.72
N LYS A 10 3.32 -5.39 4.88
CA LYS A 10 2.10 -5.88 4.23
C LYS A 10 0.84 -5.17 4.73
N LEU A 11 0.77 -4.90 6.03
CA LEU A 11 -0.35 -4.18 6.64
C LEU A 11 -0.42 -2.73 6.13
N TYR A 12 0.70 -2.01 6.14
CA TYR A 12 0.77 -0.64 5.64
C TYR A 12 0.51 -0.55 4.14
N SER A 13 1.03 -1.51 3.37
CA SER A 13 0.76 -1.62 1.93
C SER A 13 -0.74 -1.81 1.67
N ALA A 14 -1.38 -2.76 2.37
CA ALA A 14 -2.81 -3.01 2.24
C ALA A 14 -3.63 -1.78 2.63
N ALA A 15 -3.25 -1.07 3.70
CA ALA A 15 -3.91 0.16 4.13
C ALA A 15 -3.81 1.27 3.06
N LEU A 16 -2.61 1.51 2.52
CA LEU A 16 -2.37 2.51 1.46
C LEU A 16 -3.20 2.21 0.20
N ILE A 17 -3.15 0.98 -0.28
CA ILE A 17 -3.87 0.58 -1.50
C ILE A 17 -5.39 0.68 -1.28
N SER A 18 -5.88 0.26 -0.10
CA SER A 18 -7.30 0.35 0.22
C SER A 18 -7.77 1.79 0.32
N LEU A 19 -7.00 2.67 0.98
CA LEU A 19 -7.32 4.10 1.07
C LEU A 19 -7.36 4.76 -0.31
N GLY A 20 -6.37 4.48 -1.16
CA GLY A 20 -6.37 4.97 -2.53
C GLY A 20 -7.57 4.47 -3.34
N ALA A 21 -7.93 3.19 -3.20
CA ALA A 21 -9.08 2.62 -3.90
C ALA A 21 -10.39 3.27 -3.46
N LEU A 22 -10.53 3.60 -2.17
CA LEU A 22 -11.67 4.34 -1.63
C LEU A 22 -11.74 5.79 -2.13
N SER A 23 -10.63 6.38 -2.59
CA SER A 23 -10.62 7.74 -3.19
C SER A 23 -11.28 7.79 -4.56
N ILE A 24 -11.23 6.70 -5.33
CA ILE A 24 -11.79 6.64 -6.70
C ILE A 24 -13.28 7.00 -6.75
N PRO A 25 -14.18 6.38 -5.95
CA PRO A 25 -15.60 6.70 -6.00
C PRO A 25 -15.96 8.08 -5.43
N ILE A 26 -15.05 8.75 -4.72
CA ILE A 26 -15.29 10.07 -4.12
C ILE A 26 -15.13 11.16 -5.20
N GLU A 27 -14.00 11.14 -5.91
CA GLU A 27 -13.66 12.17 -6.90
C GLU A 27 -13.93 11.72 -8.34
N TYR A 28 -14.29 10.44 -8.55
CA TYR A 28 -14.32 9.79 -9.88
C TYR A 28 -12.99 9.93 -10.64
N ASP A 29 -11.89 10.09 -9.90
CA ASP A 29 -10.55 10.26 -10.42
C ASP A 29 -9.59 9.25 -9.77
N ALA A 30 -8.63 8.76 -10.55
CA ALA A 30 -7.72 7.70 -10.12
C ALA A 30 -6.33 8.23 -9.71
N THR A 31 -6.09 9.54 -9.76
CA THR A 31 -4.77 10.11 -9.49
C THR A 31 -4.30 9.80 -8.08
N ALA A 32 -5.14 10.01 -7.08
CA ALA A 32 -4.84 9.66 -5.69
C ALA A 32 -4.56 8.15 -5.52
N PHE A 33 -5.33 7.30 -6.22
CA PHE A 33 -5.08 5.86 -6.21
C PHE A 33 -3.71 5.51 -6.80
N ILE A 34 -3.33 6.10 -7.94
CA ILE A 34 -2.02 5.89 -8.56
C ILE A 34 -0.89 6.32 -7.60
N PHE A 35 -1.02 7.46 -6.92
CA PHE A 35 -0.03 7.89 -5.92
C PHE A 35 0.12 6.89 -4.77
N THR A 36 -1.00 6.39 -4.23
CA THR A 36 -0.93 5.38 -3.17
C THR A 36 -0.36 4.04 -3.67
N LEU A 37 -0.60 3.65 -4.93
CA LEU A 37 -0.03 2.45 -5.54
C LEU A 37 1.49 2.55 -5.70
N ILE A 38 2.00 3.71 -6.11
CA ILE A 38 3.45 3.96 -6.24
C ILE A 38 4.17 3.71 -4.90
N MET A 39 3.52 3.97 -3.76
CA MET A 39 4.09 3.67 -2.44
C MET A 39 3.72 2.27 -1.92
N GLY A 40 2.48 1.84 -2.11
CA GLY A 40 1.94 0.59 -1.56
C GLY A 40 2.50 -0.66 -2.22
N LEU A 41 2.73 -0.65 -3.54
CA LEU A 41 3.27 -1.81 -4.28
C LEU A 41 4.72 -2.14 -3.87
N PRO A 42 5.67 -1.18 -3.84
CA PRO A 42 7.03 -1.47 -3.35
C PRO A 42 7.03 -2.02 -1.94
N LEU A 43 6.20 -1.47 -1.05
CA LEU A 43 6.10 -1.93 0.33
C LEU A 43 5.56 -3.36 0.43
N PHE A 44 4.65 -3.77 -0.47
CA PHE A 44 4.14 -5.14 -0.53
C PHE A 44 5.23 -6.17 -0.88
N PHE A 45 6.09 -5.80 -1.83
CA PHE A 45 7.15 -6.65 -2.39
C PHE A 45 8.49 -6.53 -1.67
N ALA A 46 8.65 -5.55 -0.76
CA ALA A 46 9.84 -5.37 0.04
C ALA A 46 10.17 -6.65 0.82
N LYS A 47 11.43 -7.08 0.72
CA LYS A 47 11.97 -8.29 1.39
C LYS A 47 12.51 -8.01 2.79
N GLU A 48 12.55 -6.74 3.18
CA GLU A 48 13.01 -6.22 4.47
C GLU A 48 11.94 -5.29 5.02
N ASN A 49 11.80 -5.24 6.35
CA ASN A 49 10.81 -4.40 6.97
C ASN A 49 11.28 -2.93 6.93
N TRP A 50 10.53 -2.06 6.26
CA TRP A 50 10.87 -0.64 6.10
C TRP A 50 10.13 0.23 7.12
N ILE A 51 9.14 -0.35 7.81
CA ILE A 51 8.39 0.29 8.88
C ILE A 51 9.03 -0.09 10.23
N MET A 52 9.72 0.86 10.87
CA MET A 52 10.34 0.69 12.19
C MET A 52 9.31 0.37 13.28
#